data_AF-A0A1Y6L870-F1
#
_entry.id   AF-A0A1Y6L870-F1
#
_cell.length_a   1.000
_cell.length_b   1.000
_cell.length_c   1.000
_cell.angle_alpha   90.00
_cell.angle_beta   90.00
_cell.angle_gamma   90.00
#
_symmetry.space_group_name_H-M   'P 1'
#
loop_
_entity.id
_entity.type
_entity.pdbx_description
1 polymer ?
#
loop_
_entity_poly.entity_id
_entity_poly.type
_entity_poly.pdbx_seq_one_letter_code
_entity_poly.pdbx_strand_id
1 'polypeptide(L)'
;MPPRLANPFSYLPRRLQIVVSLTGAILLCIVFLGTSRTDDFDPYLNKVPYGPRLQGGVHQAIDNAQHVVDRLPNPFGTPAHKPPPEQENSESGEARWYSDWKWRSPFSSDTTLDEDRAVLPPLKERPPVYTYYDSSDRRKDEKSKRAELELLLIWRRAWWAQGFRPVILSKSEAINNPLYQTVQGTDLHAGLEHELFRWLAWGNMGTGILANFLALPMASYNDPLLSFLRRGEYPTLASYEGLGSGLYVGTKEEVAAALKEAIGSPAFKSAKHLDQALGAGTVKVESNPGSIAFYGIATLKEKYEPIKALLDAEHIGEAMELLPDLINSHLHLTWQNLFPKGIAVLKPIPESTTALIEPAIEIARNLSQCPLSSIPTSCPPNNPKCRPCVANQVLISTPKVFRNDSSLFTIGTVPHPYTIQSLVRQIDSKAMNVRFIRRETKRDIWIQAATKELLGTGLSAFARLSPFKNAVASDFGSACSLWLTAEHPPDMKNEQDAAELDWVFGFRIPRETIPSGKSETPVPGPERRPPPPKAEFGDGPVPTKGDLQQERTLYEKAKAGLRDGAKPGVKLAEGIKAAIEAWNVADTEAWKFVRAYDARRRMERRQWQKEESAFTGKGVIGRWTDKVE
;
A
#
# COMPACT_ATOMS: atom_id res chain seq x y z
N MET A 1 -49.03 24.00 58.23
CA MET A 1 -47.82 24.28 59.02
C MET A 1 -47.66 23.19 60.07
N PRO A 2 -46.70 22.27 59.93
CA PRO A 2 -46.28 21.37 61.01
C PRO A 2 -45.08 21.96 61.78
N PRO A 3 -44.86 21.53 63.05
CA PRO A 3 -43.98 22.23 63.98
C PRO A 3 -42.50 21.97 63.70
N ARG A 4 -41.68 23.03 63.84
CA ARG A 4 -40.21 22.92 63.83
C ARG A 4 -39.77 22.17 65.09
N LEU A 5 -39.29 20.95 64.92
CA LEU A 5 -38.52 20.25 65.96
C LEU A 5 -37.20 21.01 66.16
N ALA A 6 -37.07 21.62 67.33
CA ALA A 6 -35.86 22.32 67.74
C ALA A 6 -34.71 21.31 67.92
N ASN A 7 -33.61 21.55 67.22
CA ASN A 7 -32.38 20.78 67.33
C ASN A 7 -31.78 21.00 68.74
N PRO A 8 -31.58 19.97 69.57
CA PRO A 8 -31.22 20.11 70.99
C PRO A 8 -29.82 20.68 71.26
N PHE A 9 -29.07 21.11 70.24
CA PHE A 9 -27.71 21.65 70.38
C PHE A 9 -27.59 23.17 70.10
N SER A 10 -28.68 23.94 70.19
CA SER A 10 -28.71 25.37 69.81
C SER A 10 -28.29 26.37 70.88
N TYR A 11 -27.69 25.96 72.01
CA TYR A 11 -27.32 26.89 73.10
C TYR A 11 -25.82 27.20 73.20
N LEU A 12 -24.99 26.84 72.21
CA LEU A 12 -23.56 27.16 72.20
C LEU A 12 -23.18 28.05 71.00
N PRO A 13 -22.31 29.08 71.17
CA PRO A 13 -21.81 29.90 70.07
C PRO A 13 -21.18 29.03 68.97
N ARG A 14 -21.42 29.34 67.68
CA ARG A 14 -20.94 28.54 66.52
C ARG A 14 -19.46 28.17 66.57
N ARG A 15 -18.62 29.01 67.17
CA ARG A 15 -17.17 28.75 67.33
C ARG A 15 -16.89 27.60 68.32
N LEU A 16 -17.68 27.49 69.39
CA LEU A 16 -17.58 26.40 70.36
C LEU A 16 -18.10 25.08 69.80
N GLN A 17 -19.14 25.10 68.96
CA GLN A 17 -19.62 23.88 68.27
C GLN A 17 -18.55 23.28 67.35
N ILE A 18 -17.79 24.13 66.64
CA ILE A 18 -16.69 23.69 65.78
C ILE A 18 -15.54 23.13 66.61
N VAL A 19 -15.19 23.76 67.73
CA VAL A 19 -14.11 23.26 68.60
C VAL A 19 -14.49 21.92 69.23
N VAL A 20 -15.73 21.76 69.70
CA VAL A 20 -16.21 20.52 70.32
C VAL A 20 -16.30 19.38 69.29
N SER A 21 -16.75 19.66 68.06
CA SER A 21 -16.78 18.63 67.01
C SER A 21 -15.38 18.23 66.56
N LEU A 22 -14.43 19.18 66.46
CA LEU A 22 -13.05 18.88 66.09
C LEU A 22 -12.30 18.10 67.19
N THR A 23 -12.50 18.48 68.45
CA THR A 23 -11.92 17.74 69.59
C THR A 23 -12.54 16.37 69.74
N GLY A 24 -13.85 16.22 69.52
CA GLY A 24 -14.51 14.92 69.46
C GLY A 24 -13.94 14.02 68.36
N ALA A 25 -13.73 14.55 67.16
CA ALA A 25 -13.13 13.82 66.05
C ALA A 25 -11.67 13.41 66.34
N ILE A 26 -10.86 14.29 66.95
CA ILE A 26 -9.47 13.99 67.30
C ILE A 26 -9.39 12.93 68.41
N LEU A 27 -10.24 13.03 69.44
CA LEU A 27 -10.33 12.01 70.49
C LEU A 27 -10.79 10.65 69.93
N LEU A 28 -11.74 10.65 69.00
CA LEU A 28 -12.23 9.44 68.36
C LEU A 28 -11.14 8.81 67.48
N CYS A 29 -10.31 9.62 66.80
CA CYS A 29 -9.12 9.15 66.11
C CYS A 29 -8.07 8.57 67.07
N ILE A 30 -7.83 9.17 68.24
CA ILE A 30 -6.87 8.66 69.24
C ILE A 30 -7.36 7.33 69.86
N VAL A 31 -8.67 7.18 70.08
CA VAL A 31 -9.26 5.96 70.62
C VAL A 31 -9.33 4.83 69.58
N PHE A 32 -9.68 5.12 68.32
CA PHE A 32 -9.79 4.10 67.27
C PHE A 32 -8.46 3.77 66.58
N LEU A 33 -7.52 4.71 66.54
CA LEU A 33 -6.18 4.50 65.96
C LEU A 33 -5.10 4.29 67.03
N GLY A 34 -5.52 4.05 68.28
CA GLY A 34 -4.78 3.44 69.40
C GLY A 34 -3.28 3.71 69.46
N THR A 35 -2.85 4.37 70.54
CA THR A 35 -1.45 4.46 70.96
C THR A 35 -0.77 3.09 70.98
N SER A 36 0.15 2.85 70.05
CA SER A 36 1.01 1.68 70.04
C SER A 36 1.99 1.76 71.23
N ARG A 37 1.66 1.12 72.35
CA ARG A 37 2.64 0.77 73.38
C ARG A 37 3.43 -0.43 72.89
N THR A 38 4.74 -0.34 72.96
CA THR A 38 5.72 -1.31 72.44
C THR A 38 5.83 -2.61 73.23
N ASP A 39 5.04 -2.78 74.31
CA ASP A 39 5.21 -3.90 75.25
C ASP A 39 4.14 -5.00 75.13
N ASP A 40 3.18 -4.90 74.20
CA ASP A 40 2.10 -5.90 74.01
C ASP A 40 2.41 -7.01 72.98
N PHE A 41 3.63 -7.09 72.45
CA PHE A 41 3.99 -8.06 71.39
C PHE A 41 4.45 -9.45 71.89
N ASP A 42 4.47 -9.71 73.20
CA ASP A 42 5.19 -10.88 73.75
C ASP A 42 4.41 -12.19 74.07
N PRO A 43 3.07 -12.35 73.91
CA PRO A 43 2.46 -13.66 74.17
C PRO A 43 2.50 -14.64 72.98
N TYR A 44 2.79 -14.16 71.76
CA TYR A 44 2.68 -14.96 70.54
C TYR A 44 4.02 -15.44 69.96
N LEU A 45 5.14 -14.82 70.32
CA LEU A 45 6.48 -15.25 69.91
C LEU A 45 6.85 -16.63 70.46
N ASN A 46 6.31 -16.99 71.64
CA ASN A 46 6.51 -18.31 72.26
C ASN A 46 5.63 -19.43 71.66
N LYS A 47 4.74 -19.11 70.71
CA LYS A 47 3.88 -20.08 70.00
C LYS A 47 4.30 -20.31 68.55
N VAL A 48 5.35 -19.64 68.06
CA VAL A 48 5.85 -19.85 66.70
C VAL A 48 6.80 -21.05 66.72
N PRO A 49 6.51 -22.14 65.97
CA PRO A 49 7.39 -23.30 65.93
C PRO A 49 8.70 -22.93 65.22
N TYR A 50 9.82 -22.92 65.94
CA TYR A 50 11.14 -22.74 65.32
C TYR A 50 11.75 -24.09 64.92
N GLY A 51 12.42 -24.13 63.77
CA GLY A 51 13.08 -25.32 63.21
C GLY A 51 12.28 -26.04 62.12
N PRO A 52 12.53 -27.34 61.85
CA PRO A 52 12.04 -28.07 60.65
C PRO A 52 10.51 -28.13 60.48
N ARG A 53 9.72 -27.72 61.48
CA ARG A 53 8.27 -27.53 61.36
C ARG A 53 7.87 -26.28 60.55
N LEU A 54 8.75 -25.28 60.42
CA LEU A 54 8.56 -24.14 59.51
C LEU A 54 8.65 -24.57 58.04
N GLN A 55 9.49 -25.55 57.69
CA GLN A 55 9.59 -26.02 56.30
C GLN A 55 8.29 -26.70 55.83
N GLY A 56 7.65 -27.52 56.69
CA GLY A 56 6.35 -28.12 56.38
C GLY A 56 5.23 -27.09 56.23
N GLY A 57 5.17 -26.09 57.13
CA GLY A 57 4.16 -25.02 57.08
C GLY A 57 4.38 -24.03 55.95
N VAL A 58 5.62 -23.74 55.57
CA VAL A 58 5.97 -22.90 54.43
C VAL A 58 5.62 -23.60 53.12
N HIS A 59 5.86 -24.91 52.98
CA HIS A 59 5.41 -25.65 51.80
C HIS A 59 3.89 -25.68 51.70
N GLN A 60 3.18 -25.90 52.80
CA GLN A 60 1.71 -25.90 52.79
C GLN A 60 1.11 -24.50 52.56
N ALA A 61 1.78 -23.44 53.03
CA ALA A 61 1.37 -22.06 52.77
C ALA A 61 1.71 -21.61 51.35
N ILE A 62 2.81 -22.09 50.77
CA ILE A 62 3.17 -21.89 49.36
C ILE A 62 2.19 -22.64 48.47
N ASP A 63 1.88 -23.91 48.75
CA ASP A 63 0.92 -24.71 47.99
C ASP A 63 -0.49 -24.12 48.07
N ASN A 64 -0.92 -23.67 49.26
CA ASN A 64 -2.21 -23.00 49.42
C ASN A 64 -2.24 -21.60 48.78
N ALA A 65 -1.12 -20.86 48.80
CA ALA A 65 -1.00 -19.59 48.09
C ALA A 65 -1.00 -19.80 46.58
N GLN A 66 -0.36 -20.85 46.06
CA GLN A 66 -0.44 -21.27 44.67
C GLN A 66 -1.88 -21.62 44.29
N HIS A 67 -2.58 -22.37 45.15
CA HIS A 67 -3.99 -22.73 44.94
C HIS A 67 -4.96 -21.52 44.94
N VAL A 68 -4.58 -20.43 45.62
CA VAL A 68 -5.32 -19.15 45.62
C VAL A 68 -4.93 -18.29 44.41
N VAL A 69 -3.66 -18.28 43.99
CA VAL A 69 -3.18 -17.61 42.78
C VAL A 69 -3.74 -18.27 41.51
N ASP A 70 -3.90 -19.60 41.49
CA ASP A 70 -4.50 -20.36 40.38
C ASP A 70 -6.02 -20.15 40.24
N ARG A 71 -6.68 -19.65 41.30
CA ARG A 71 -8.13 -19.37 41.33
C ARG A 71 -8.48 -17.88 41.26
N LEU A 72 -7.51 -16.99 41.40
CA LEU A 72 -7.67 -15.58 41.12
C LEU A 72 -7.60 -15.39 39.60
N PRO A 73 -8.63 -14.84 38.93
CA PRO A 73 -8.54 -14.52 37.51
C PRO A 73 -7.40 -13.52 37.34
N ASN A 74 -6.29 -13.98 36.76
CA ASN A 74 -5.13 -13.17 36.48
C ASN A 74 -5.55 -12.04 35.53
N PRO A 75 -5.56 -10.75 35.95
CA PRO A 75 -5.89 -9.64 35.06
C PRO A 75 -4.85 -9.43 33.94
N PHE A 76 -3.75 -10.19 33.98
CA PHE A 76 -2.69 -10.25 32.98
C PHE A 76 -2.46 -11.68 32.45
N GLY A 77 -3.44 -12.58 32.60
CA GLY A 77 -3.36 -13.94 32.05
C GLY A 77 -3.38 -13.93 30.53
N THR A 78 -2.80 -14.97 29.91
CA THR A 78 -2.96 -15.22 28.47
C THR A 78 -4.44 -15.16 28.10
N PRO A 79 -4.81 -14.54 26.97
CA PRO A 79 -6.21 -14.29 26.62
C PRO A 79 -7.03 -15.57 26.77
N ALA A 80 -8.17 -15.47 27.47
CA ALA A 80 -9.08 -16.59 27.71
C ALA A 80 -9.64 -17.21 26.41
N HIS A 81 -9.46 -16.52 25.28
CA HIS A 81 -9.84 -16.93 23.96
C HIS A 81 -8.59 -17.22 23.13
N LYS A 82 -8.60 -18.35 22.41
CA LYS A 82 -7.54 -18.66 21.44
C LYS A 82 -7.56 -17.60 20.32
N PRO A 83 -6.39 -17.13 19.86
CA PRO A 83 -6.33 -16.23 18.72
C PRO A 83 -7.02 -16.89 17.50
N PRO A 84 -7.59 -16.10 16.57
CA PRO A 84 -8.12 -16.63 15.33
C PRO A 84 -7.08 -17.51 14.62
N PRO A 85 -7.53 -18.57 13.91
CA PRO A 85 -6.63 -19.43 13.17
C PRO A 85 -5.82 -18.62 12.16
N GLU A 86 -4.59 -19.06 11.90
CA GLU A 86 -3.76 -18.45 10.88
C GLU A 86 -4.41 -18.61 9.51
N GLN A 87 -4.44 -17.52 8.74
CA GLN A 87 -4.98 -17.51 7.39
C GLN A 87 -3.87 -17.85 6.39
N GLU A 88 -4.22 -18.37 5.22
CA GLU A 88 -3.24 -18.59 4.16
C GLU A 88 -2.60 -17.26 3.73
N ASN A 89 -1.29 -17.31 3.43
CA ASN A 89 -0.52 -16.16 2.99
C ASN A 89 -0.66 -14.95 3.93
N SER A 90 -0.59 -15.19 5.25
CA SER A 90 -0.80 -14.17 6.29
C SER A 90 0.49 -13.65 6.93
N GLU A 91 1.65 -14.03 6.39
CA GLU A 91 2.95 -13.59 6.88
C GLU A 91 3.97 -13.38 5.73
N SER A 92 4.90 -12.47 5.95
CA SER A 92 6.03 -12.20 5.05
C SER A 92 7.16 -11.53 5.84
N GLY A 93 8.28 -12.25 6.00
CA GLY A 93 9.37 -11.80 6.87
C GLY A 93 8.91 -11.67 8.33
N GLU A 94 9.12 -10.50 8.93
CA GLU A 94 8.67 -10.19 10.30
C GLU A 94 7.23 -9.64 10.38
N ALA A 95 6.57 -9.42 9.23
CA ALA A 95 5.22 -8.88 9.18
C ALA A 95 4.19 -10.01 9.18
N ARG A 96 3.20 -9.93 10.09
CA ARG A 96 2.09 -10.87 10.21
C ARG A 96 0.77 -10.11 10.19
N TRP A 97 -0.25 -10.63 9.51
CA TRP A 97 -1.55 -9.99 9.42
C TRP A 97 -2.73 -10.95 9.52
N TYR A 98 -3.90 -10.39 9.76
CA TYR A 98 -5.18 -11.06 9.71
C TYR A 98 -6.14 -10.22 8.86
N SER A 99 -6.80 -10.84 7.90
CA SER A 99 -7.74 -10.17 7.01
C SER A 99 -9.14 -10.24 7.58
N ASP A 100 -9.72 -9.08 7.93
CA ASP A 100 -11.07 -8.96 8.51
C ASP A 100 -11.71 -7.61 8.18
N TRP A 101 -13.04 -7.57 8.07
CA TRP A 101 -13.80 -6.34 7.83
C TRP A 101 -13.69 -5.32 8.98
N LYS A 102 -13.30 -5.77 10.18
CA LYS A 102 -13.00 -4.95 11.37
C LYS A 102 -11.62 -4.30 11.34
N TRP A 103 -10.90 -4.32 10.23
CA TRP A 103 -9.59 -3.67 10.07
C TRP A 103 -9.55 -2.17 10.45
N ARG A 104 -10.70 -1.49 10.46
CA ARG A 104 -10.83 -0.09 10.91
C ARG A 104 -10.85 0.08 12.42
N SER A 105 -10.90 -1.01 13.19
CA SER A 105 -10.73 -0.97 14.64
C SER A 105 -9.39 -0.33 14.98
N PRO A 106 -9.33 0.55 16.00
CA PRO A 106 -8.10 1.23 16.38
C PRO A 106 -6.93 0.27 16.56
N PHE A 107 -7.11 -0.81 17.32
CA PHE A 107 -6.09 -1.82 17.58
C PHE A 107 -6.41 -3.14 16.92
N SER A 108 -5.37 -3.78 16.39
CA SER A 108 -5.47 -5.09 15.77
C SER A 108 -5.68 -6.21 16.80
N SER A 109 -5.09 -6.07 17.99
CA SER A 109 -5.20 -7.03 19.08
C SER A 109 -6.62 -7.19 19.62
N ASP A 110 -7.50 -6.18 19.47
CA ASP A 110 -8.92 -6.29 19.78
C ASP A 110 -9.63 -7.39 18.96
N THR A 111 -9.08 -7.75 17.80
CA THR A 111 -9.61 -8.79 16.90
C THR A 111 -8.76 -10.05 16.91
N THR A 112 -7.43 -9.91 16.87
CA THR A 112 -6.51 -11.05 16.76
C THR A 112 -6.16 -11.70 18.10
N LEU A 113 -6.33 -10.97 19.22
CA LEU A 113 -5.80 -11.34 20.54
C LEU A 113 -4.28 -11.57 20.51
N ASP A 114 -3.60 -11.01 19.51
CA ASP A 114 -2.18 -11.17 19.21
C ASP A 114 -1.62 -9.78 18.87
N GLU A 115 -0.72 -9.29 19.72
CA GLU A 115 -0.13 -7.95 19.61
C GLU A 115 0.79 -7.81 18.38
N ASP A 116 1.35 -8.89 17.86
CA ASP A 116 2.28 -8.84 16.74
C ASP A 116 1.58 -8.89 15.36
N ARG A 117 0.26 -9.12 15.36
CA ARG A 117 -0.52 -9.34 14.14
C ARG A 117 -1.40 -8.13 13.82
N ALA A 118 -1.21 -7.54 12.64
CA ALA A 118 -2.04 -6.42 12.17
C ALA A 118 -3.33 -6.89 11.50
N VAL A 119 -4.47 -6.24 11.73
CA VAL A 119 -5.71 -6.51 11.00
C VAL A 119 -5.77 -5.65 9.74
N LEU A 120 -5.81 -6.28 8.56
CA LEU A 120 -5.87 -5.64 7.26
C LEU A 120 -7.26 -5.82 6.61
N PRO A 121 -7.69 -4.93 5.71
CA PRO A 121 -8.95 -5.13 4.96
C PRO A 121 -8.90 -6.43 4.16
N PRO A 122 -10.01 -7.16 3.99
CA PRO A 122 -10.02 -8.35 3.15
C PRO A 122 -9.44 -8.08 1.77
N LEU A 123 -8.60 -8.99 1.28
CA LEU A 123 -8.02 -8.87 -0.04
C LEU A 123 -9.14 -9.02 -1.08
N LYS A 124 -9.33 -7.99 -1.90
CA LYS A 124 -10.32 -8.05 -2.99
C LYS A 124 -9.79 -8.92 -4.11
N GLU A 125 -10.67 -9.76 -4.65
CA GLU A 125 -10.35 -10.49 -5.86
C GLU A 125 -10.22 -9.53 -7.05
N ARG A 126 -9.11 -9.63 -7.78
CA ARG A 126 -8.84 -8.82 -8.95
C ARG A 126 -9.42 -9.51 -10.18
N PRO A 127 -10.34 -8.86 -10.92
CA PRO A 127 -10.88 -9.48 -12.12
C PRO A 127 -9.77 -9.69 -13.16
N PRO A 128 -9.82 -10.82 -13.89
CA PRO A 128 -8.81 -11.12 -14.88
C PRO A 128 -8.96 -10.24 -16.12
N VAL A 129 -7.82 -9.74 -16.59
CA VAL A 129 -7.67 -9.04 -17.88
C VAL A 129 -6.73 -9.86 -18.73
N TYR A 130 -7.21 -10.30 -19.88
CA TYR A 130 -6.52 -11.18 -20.80
C TYR A 130 -5.95 -10.38 -21.96
N THR A 131 -4.74 -10.72 -22.38
CA THR A 131 -4.22 -10.33 -23.68
C THR A 131 -3.69 -11.55 -24.42
N TYR A 132 -3.77 -11.55 -25.75
CA TYR A 132 -3.25 -12.65 -26.55
C TYR A 132 -1.92 -12.26 -27.17
N TYR A 133 -0.90 -13.08 -26.93
CA TYR A 133 0.43 -12.93 -27.50
C TYR A 133 0.96 -14.29 -27.93
N ASP A 134 1.24 -14.43 -29.23
CA ASP A 134 1.85 -15.62 -29.79
C ASP A 134 3.15 -15.25 -30.50
N SER A 135 4.27 -15.75 -29.96
CA SER A 135 5.60 -15.51 -30.53
C SER A 135 5.82 -16.17 -31.90
N SER A 136 5.08 -17.24 -32.25
CA SER A 136 5.29 -17.93 -33.55
C SER A 136 4.71 -17.17 -34.74
N ASP A 137 3.62 -16.45 -34.51
CA ASP A 137 2.89 -15.70 -35.53
C ASP A 137 3.36 -14.24 -35.64
N ARG A 138 4.27 -13.83 -34.75
CA ARG A 138 4.80 -12.46 -34.65
C ARG A 138 6.12 -12.31 -35.38
N ARG A 139 6.55 -11.05 -35.53
CA ARG A 139 7.66 -10.68 -36.42
C ARG A 139 8.96 -11.36 -36.01
N LYS A 140 9.78 -11.67 -37.01
CA LYS A 140 11.03 -12.42 -36.82
C LYS A 140 12.20 -11.56 -36.35
N ASP A 141 12.13 -10.24 -36.51
CA ASP A 141 13.19 -9.33 -36.11
C ASP A 141 13.30 -9.20 -34.59
N GLU A 142 14.53 -9.25 -34.08
CA GLU A 142 14.81 -9.22 -32.65
C GLU A 142 14.39 -7.90 -31.99
N LYS A 143 14.46 -6.79 -32.75
CA LYS A 143 14.03 -5.47 -32.30
C LYS A 143 12.55 -5.42 -31.96
N SER A 144 11.67 -5.83 -32.88
CA SER A 144 10.23 -5.89 -32.65
C SER A 144 9.89 -6.83 -31.51
N LYS A 145 10.52 -8.02 -31.44
CA LYS A 145 10.27 -8.96 -30.34
C LYS A 145 10.59 -8.35 -28.98
N ARG A 146 11.75 -7.72 -28.85
CA ARG A 146 12.14 -7.04 -27.61
C ARG A 146 11.15 -5.94 -27.23
N ALA A 147 10.78 -5.10 -28.19
CA ALA A 147 9.81 -4.03 -27.97
C ALA A 147 8.43 -4.58 -27.55
N GLU A 148 7.93 -5.65 -28.19
CA GLU A 148 6.68 -6.29 -27.81
C GLU A 148 6.71 -6.86 -26.38
N LEU A 149 7.83 -7.48 -25.97
CA LEU A 149 8.00 -7.98 -24.61
C LEU A 149 8.02 -6.84 -23.58
N GLU A 150 8.72 -5.73 -23.88
CA GLU A 150 8.71 -4.53 -23.04
C GLU A 150 7.30 -3.92 -22.94
N LEU A 151 6.55 -3.89 -24.06
CA LEU A 151 5.15 -3.45 -24.09
C LEU A 151 4.24 -4.34 -23.24
N LEU A 152 4.42 -5.66 -23.28
CA LEU A 152 3.67 -6.59 -22.43
C LEU A 152 3.96 -6.34 -20.95
N LEU A 153 5.21 -6.09 -20.58
CA LEU A 153 5.57 -5.76 -19.20
C LEU A 153 4.93 -4.44 -18.75
N ILE A 154 4.94 -3.41 -19.61
CA ILE A 154 4.25 -2.14 -19.35
C ILE A 154 2.76 -2.37 -19.17
N TRP A 155 2.13 -3.13 -20.06
CA TRP A 155 0.71 -3.47 -19.99
C TRP A 155 0.36 -4.19 -18.69
N ARG A 156 1.15 -5.20 -18.29
CA ARG A 156 0.96 -5.92 -17.04
C ARG A 156 1.03 -4.99 -15.83
N ARG A 157 2.03 -4.12 -15.76
CA ARG A 157 2.19 -3.15 -14.66
C ARG A 157 1.00 -2.19 -14.60
N ALA A 158 0.59 -1.64 -15.74
CA ALA A 158 -0.50 -0.67 -15.80
C ALA A 158 -1.84 -1.26 -15.34
N TRP A 159 -2.19 -2.45 -15.83
CA TRP A 159 -3.43 -3.14 -15.41
C TRP A 159 -3.36 -3.62 -13.96
N TRP A 160 -2.21 -4.09 -13.49
CA TRP A 160 -2.01 -4.48 -12.10
C TRP A 160 -2.23 -3.29 -11.14
N ALA A 161 -1.61 -2.14 -11.41
CA ALA A 161 -1.76 -0.95 -10.58
C ALA A 161 -3.22 -0.45 -10.51
N GLN A 162 -4.00 -0.68 -11.56
CA GLN A 162 -5.42 -0.29 -11.63
C GLN A 162 -6.41 -1.29 -11.00
N GLY A 163 -5.91 -2.35 -10.37
CA GLY A 163 -6.74 -3.31 -9.62
C GLY A 163 -7.13 -4.58 -10.39
N PHE A 164 -6.47 -4.88 -11.50
CA PHE A 164 -6.77 -6.07 -12.32
C PHE A 164 -5.69 -7.14 -12.18
N ARG A 165 -6.02 -8.37 -12.61
CA ARG A 165 -5.07 -9.49 -12.72
C ARG A 165 -4.73 -9.70 -14.20
N PRO A 166 -3.60 -9.17 -14.70
CA PRO A 166 -3.21 -9.36 -16.09
C PRO A 166 -2.78 -10.81 -16.33
N VAL A 167 -3.22 -11.38 -17.46
CA VAL A 167 -2.91 -12.75 -17.89
C VAL A 167 -2.60 -12.73 -19.38
N ILE A 168 -1.42 -13.25 -19.75
CA ILE A 168 -1.01 -13.38 -21.14
C ILE A 168 -1.43 -14.78 -21.63
N LEU A 169 -2.30 -14.79 -22.64
CA LEU A 169 -2.76 -15.98 -23.33
C LEU A 169 -1.91 -16.19 -24.58
N SER A 170 -1.74 -17.45 -24.95
CA SER A 170 -1.00 -17.89 -26.11
C SER A 170 -1.81 -18.93 -26.90
N LYS A 171 -1.18 -19.49 -27.93
CA LYS A 171 -1.78 -20.54 -28.74
C LYS A 171 -2.17 -21.79 -27.94
N SER A 172 -1.48 -22.10 -26.84
CA SER A 172 -1.84 -23.26 -25.99
C SER A 172 -3.25 -23.14 -25.43
N GLU A 173 -3.64 -21.94 -25.00
CA GLU A 173 -4.97 -21.68 -24.46
C GLU A 173 -6.03 -21.76 -25.57
N ALA A 174 -5.70 -21.33 -26.79
CA ALA A 174 -6.59 -21.46 -27.94
C ALA A 174 -6.83 -22.93 -28.33
N ILE A 175 -5.78 -23.77 -28.33
CA ILE A 175 -5.86 -25.20 -28.67
C ILE A 175 -6.75 -25.98 -27.69
N ASN A 176 -6.74 -25.59 -26.41
CA ASN A 176 -7.55 -26.22 -25.37
C ASN A 176 -9.05 -25.89 -25.50
N ASN A 177 -9.43 -24.92 -26.34
CA ASN A 177 -10.83 -24.60 -26.57
C ASN A 177 -11.52 -25.73 -27.38
N PRO A 178 -12.72 -26.22 -26.96
CA PRO A 178 -13.44 -27.26 -27.70
C PRO A 178 -13.75 -26.92 -29.17
N LEU A 179 -13.89 -25.64 -29.51
CA LEU A 179 -14.17 -25.18 -30.88
C LEU A 179 -12.91 -25.18 -31.77
N TYR A 180 -11.71 -25.34 -31.21
CA TYR A 180 -10.47 -25.34 -31.98
C TYR A 180 -10.45 -26.43 -33.07
N GLN A 181 -10.94 -27.63 -32.73
CA GLN A 181 -10.99 -28.77 -33.67
C GLN A 181 -11.83 -28.49 -34.92
N THR A 182 -12.84 -27.61 -34.81
CA THR A 182 -13.73 -27.28 -35.93
C THR A 182 -13.12 -26.31 -36.93
N VAL A 183 -12.13 -25.53 -36.50
CA VAL A 183 -11.47 -24.51 -37.33
C VAL A 183 -10.07 -24.95 -37.75
N GLN A 184 -9.49 -25.96 -37.10
CA GLN A 184 -8.19 -26.52 -37.43
C GLN A 184 -8.13 -26.99 -38.90
N GLY A 185 -7.15 -26.48 -39.65
CA GLY A 185 -6.96 -26.83 -41.06
C GLY A 185 -7.91 -26.11 -42.03
N THR A 186 -8.71 -25.15 -41.55
CA THR A 186 -9.47 -24.26 -42.43
C THR A 186 -8.55 -23.16 -42.96
N ASP A 187 -8.59 -22.94 -44.28
CA ASP A 187 -7.85 -21.83 -44.89
C ASP A 187 -8.58 -20.52 -44.60
N LEU A 188 -8.00 -19.71 -43.70
CA LEU A 188 -8.55 -18.43 -43.23
C LEU A 188 -7.58 -17.31 -43.57
N HIS A 189 -8.12 -16.09 -43.72
CA HIS A 189 -7.29 -14.90 -43.83
C HIS A 189 -6.47 -14.71 -42.55
N ALA A 190 -5.16 -14.43 -42.65
CA ALA A 190 -4.25 -14.36 -41.50
C ALA A 190 -4.71 -13.40 -40.38
N GLY A 191 -5.33 -12.27 -40.75
CA GLY A 191 -5.91 -11.34 -39.77
C GLY A 191 -7.12 -11.88 -39.02
N LEU A 192 -7.94 -12.71 -39.67
CA LEU A 192 -9.07 -13.40 -39.05
C LEU A 192 -8.58 -14.56 -38.19
N GLU A 193 -7.62 -15.34 -38.67
CA GLU A 193 -7.02 -16.44 -37.92
C GLU A 193 -6.44 -15.96 -36.58
N HIS A 194 -5.73 -14.84 -36.57
CA HIS A 194 -5.19 -14.24 -35.36
C HIS A 194 -6.28 -13.82 -34.36
N GLU A 195 -7.31 -13.08 -34.82
CA GLU A 195 -8.42 -12.66 -33.96
C GLU A 195 -9.25 -13.87 -33.48
N LEU A 196 -9.41 -14.90 -34.31
CA LEU A 196 -10.09 -16.14 -33.93
C LEU A 196 -9.33 -16.88 -32.83
N PHE A 197 -8.01 -17.06 -32.94
CA PHE A 197 -7.21 -17.70 -31.87
C PHE A 197 -7.22 -16.87 -30.59
N ARG A 198 -7.17 -15.55 -30.70
CA ARG A 198 -7.33 -14.64 -29.57
C ARG A 198 -8.67 -14.86 -28.85
N TRP A 199 -9.78 -14.96 -29.58
CA TRP A 199 -11.09 -15.22 -29.00
C TRP A 199 -11.27 -16.65 -28.49
N LEU A 200 -10.69 -17.66 -29.16
CA LEU A 200 -10.68 -19.04 -28.68
C LEU A 200 -9.92 -19.18 -27.36
N ALA A 201 -8.76 -18.53 -27.25
CA ALA A 201 -7.98 -18.49 -26.01
C ALA A 201 -8.79 -17.82 -24.89
N TRP A 202 -9.44 -16.69 -25.17
CA TRP A 202 -10.32 -16.03 -24.20
C TRP A 202 -11.49 -16.93 -23.79
N GLY A 203 -12.17 -17.55 -24.75
CA GLY A 203 -13.28 -18.48 -24.49
C GLY A 203 -12.89 -19.72 -23.68
N ASN A 204 -11.62 -20.15 -23.75
CA ASN A 204 -11.08 -21.21 -22.91
C ASN A 204 -10.94 -20.75 -21.44
N MET A 205 -10.52 -19.50 -21.22
CA MET A 205 -10.40 -18.92 -19.87
C MET A 205 -11.76 -18.61 -19.25
N GLY A 206 -12.72 -18.12 -20.05
CA GLY A 206 -14.09 -17.83 -19.63
C GLY A 206 -14.36 -16.34 -19.44
N THR A 207 -15.17 -16.01 -18.43
CA THR A 207 -15.62 -14.64 -18.12
C THR A 207 -14.44 -13.72 -17.84
N GLY A 208 -14.45 -12.52 -18.42
CA GLY A 208 -13.38 -11.55 -18.18
C GLY A 208 -13.33 -10.43 -19.19
N ILE A 209 -12.16 -9.82 -19.26
CA ILE A 209 -11.87 -8.70 -20.14
C ILE A 209 -10.80 -9.15 -21.13
N LEU A 210 -11.06 -9.02 -22.42
CA LEU A 210 -10.06 -9.26 -23.46
C LEU A 210 -9.55 -7.92 -23.98
N ALA A 211 -8.32 -7.56 -23.63
CA ALA A 211 -7.68 -6.32 -24.02
C ALA A 211 -6.50 -6.58 -24.97
N ASN A 212 -6.33 -5.71 -25.96
CA ASN A 212 -5.12 -5.67 -26.74
C ASN A 212 -3.96 -5.19 -25.85
N PHE A 213 -2.74 -5.71 -26.01
CA PHE A 213 -1.59 -5.28 -25.19
C PHE A 213 -1.20 -3.80 -25.44
N LEU A 214 -1.71 -3.19 -26.51
CA LEU A 214 -1.63 -1.76 -26.80
C LEU A 214 -2.80 -0.94 -26.24
N ALA A 215 -3.71 -1.55 -25.46
CA ALA A 215 -4.80 -0.87 -24.75
C ALA A 215 -4.47 -0.76 -23.26
N LEU A 216 -4.25 0.47 -22.78
CA LEU A 216 -3.77 0.76 -21.43
C LEU A 216 -4.78 1.58 -20.61
N PRO A 217 -4.95 1.30 -19.30
CA PRO A 217 -5.88 2.00 -18.43
C PRO A 217 -5.30 3.34 -17.94
N MET A 218 -5.41 4.36 -18.79
CA MET A 218 -4.89 5.72 -18.55
C MET A 218 -5.97 6.65 -17.99
N ALA A 219 -6.50 6.33 -16.81
CA ALA A 219 -7.47 7.15 -16.10
C ALA A 219 -7.31 7.08 -14.57
N SER A 220 -8.10 7.91 -13.86
CA SER A 220 -8.22 7.87 -12.40
C SER A 220 -8.64 6.48 -11.93
N TYR A 221 -8.17 6.05 -10.76
CA TYR A 221 -8.63 4.80 -10.16
C TYR A 221 -10.16 4.76 -10.04
N ASN A 222 -10.80 5.87 -9.64
CA ASN A 222 -12.26 5.96 -9.48
C ASN A 222 -13.02 6.26 -10.78
N ASP A 223 -12.38 6.14 -11.94
CA ASP A 223 -13.04 6.30 -13.22
C ASP A 223 -14.26 5.37 -13.37
N PRO A 224 -15.39 5.81 -13.93
CA PRO A 224 -16.61 5.01 -14.02
C PRO A 224 -16.44 3.68 -14.76
N LEU A 225 -15.70 3.67 -15.88
CA LEU A 225 -15.48 2.45 -16.66
C LEU A 225 -14.55 1.51 -15.90
N LEU A 226 -13.41 1.99 -15.38
CA LEU A 226 -12.51 1.13 -14.61
C LEU A 226 -13.19 0.57 -13.35
N SER A 227 -14.05 1.36 -12.72
CA SER A 227 -14.85 0.92 -11.56
C SER A 227 -15.89 -0.13 -11.93
N PHE A 228 -16.51 -0.04 -13.12
CA PHE A 228 -17.38 -1.09 -13.65
C PHE A 228 -16.58 -2.37 -13.92
N LEU A 229 -15.46 -2.26 -14.61
CA LEU A 229 -14.61 -3.40 -14.95
C LEU A 229 -14.10 -4.13 -13.70
N ARG A 230 -13.75 -3.40 -12.63
CA ARG A 230 -13.33 -3.99 -11.35
C ARG A 230 -14.43 -4.74 -10.60
N ARG A 231 -15.71 -4.58 -10.96
CA ARG A 231 -16.79 -5.40 -10.37
C ARG A 231 -16.71 -6.86 -10.81
N GLY A 232 -16.11 -7.14 -11.97
CA GLY A 232 -16.01 -8.51 -12.50
C GLY A 232 -17.33 -9.07 -13.07
N GLU A 233 -18.37 -8.25 -13.15
CA GLU A 233 -19.69 -8.62 -13.67
C GLU A 233 -19.93 -7.95 -15.02
N TYR A 234 -20.00 -8.75 -16.08
CA TYR A 234 -20.19 -8.28 -17.46
C TYR A 234 -21.53 -8.81 -17.97
N PRO A 235 -22.61 -8.00 -17.94
CA PRO A 235 -23.97 -8.50 -18.22
C PRO A 235 -24.23 -8.78 -19.71
N THR A 236 -23.42 -8.20 -20.60
CA THR A 236 -23.51 -8.40 -22.05
C THR A 236 -22.12 -8.46 -22.67
N LEU A 237 -21.95 -9.23 -23.74
CA LEU A 237 -20.78 -9.14 -24.60
C LEU A 237 -20.71 -7.76 -25.25
N ALA A 238 -19.71 -6.98 -24.85
CA ALA A 238 -19.59 -5.59 -25.26
C ALA A 238 -18.18 -5.22 -25.74
N SER A 239 -18.15 -4.25 -26.66
CA SER A 239 -16.96 -3.50 -27.08
C SER A 239 -17.20 -2.02 -26.81
N TYR A 240 -16.16 -1.20 -26.94
CA TYR A 240 -16.24 0.24 -26.62
C TYR A 240 -15.92 1.12 -27.81
N GLU A 241 -16.69 2.20 -27.95
CA GLU A 241 -16.53 3.18 -29.02
C GLU A 241 -15.09 3.71 -29.12
N GLY A 242 -14.57 3.79 -30.34
CA GLY A 242 -13.22 4.28 -30.63
C GLY A 242 -12.07 3.34 -30.22
N LEU A 243 -12.35 2.18 -29.62
CA LEU A 243 -11.30 1.20 -29.25
C LEU A 243 -11.14 0.06 -30.27
N GLY A 244 -12.07 -0.14 -31.21
CA GLY A 244 -12.00 -1.24 -32.18
C GLY A 244 -11.85 -2.60 -31.47
N SER A 245 -10.86 -3.41 -31.88
CA SER A 245 -10.51 -4.67 -31.19
C SER A 245 -9.65 -4.49 -29.93
N GLY A 246 -9.56 -3.27 -29.40
CA GLY A 246 -8.75 -2.90 -28.25
C GLY A 246 -9.27 -3.42 -26.91
N LEU A 247 -10.60 -3.53 -26.73
CA LEU A 247 -11.21 -3.97 -25.49
C LEU A 247 -12.56 -4.65 -25.73
N TYR A 248 -12.71 -5.86 -25.20
CA TYR A 248 -13.98 -6.59 -25.10
C TYR A 248 -14.22 -7.04 -23.66
N VAL A 249 -15.49 -7.12 -23.28
CA VAL A 249 -15.95 -7.69 -22.00
C VAL A 249 -17.09 -8.65 -22.25
N GLY A 250 -17.19 -9.72 -21.46
CA GLY A 250 -18.28 -10.66 -21.62
C GLY A 250 -18.20 -11.86 -20.69
N THR A 251 -19.31 -12.58 -20.62
CA THR A 251 -19.40 -13.88 -19.93
C THR A 251 -18.88 -15.02 -20.79
N LYS A 252 -18.51 -16.14 -20.15
CA LYS A 252 -18.09 -17.36 -20.85
C LYS A 252 -19.14 -17.82 -21.86
N GLU A 253 -20.43 -17.76 -21.49
CA GLU A 253 -21.55 -18.22 -22.29
C GLU A 253 -21.70 -17.39 -23.56
N GLU A 254 -21.63 -16.06 -23.44
CA GLU A 254 -21.77 -15.14 -24.56
C GLU A 254 -20.57 -15.18 -25.50
N VAL A 255 -19.35 -15.29 -24.97
CA VAL A 255 -18.14 -15.46 -25.80
C VAL A 255 -18.21 -16.77 -26.58
N ALA A 256 -18.65 -17.86 -25.95
CA ALA A 256 -18.82 -19.14 -26.62
C ALA A 256 -19.95 -19.10 -27.67
N ALA A 257 -21.04 -18.39 -27.41
CA ALA A 257 -22.12 -18.20 -28.37
C ALA A 257 -21.66 -17.40 -29.60
N ALA A 258 -20.96 -16.27 -29.37
CA ALA A 258 -20.40 -15.45 -30.43
C ALA A 258 -19.38 -16.23 -31.29
N LEU A 259 -18.52 -17.04 -30.67
CA LEU A 259 -17.59 -17.91 -31.40
C LEU A 259 -18.31 -18.93 -32.29
N LYS A 260 -19.36 -19.60 -31.78
CA LYS A 260 -20.16 -20.55 -32.56
C LYS A 260 -20.88 -19.87 -33.72
N GLU A 261 -21.42 -18.68 -33.48
CA GLU A 261 -22.06 -17.87 -34.51
C GLU A 261 -21.08 -17.49 -35.63
N ALA A 262 -19.90 -16.96 -35.27
CA ALA A 262 -18.87 -16.58 -36.23
C ALA A 262 -18.39 -17.77 -37.06
N ILE A 263 -18.13 -18.92 -36.44
CA ILE A 263 -17.66 -20.15 -37.14
C ILE A 263 -18.78 -20.72 -38.03
N GLY A 264 -20.04 -20.63 -37.60
CA GLY A 264 -21.20 -21.07 -38.37
C GLY A 264 -21.61 -20.13 -39.50
N SER A 265 -21.04 -18.92 -39.56
CA SER A 265 -21.39 -17.90 -40.54
C SER A 265 -20.93 -18.31 -41.95
N PRO A 266 -21.77 -18.16 -42.99
CA PRO A 266 -21.35 -18.41 -44.37
C PRO A 266 -20.23 -17.46 -44.80
N ALA A 267 -20.09 -16.30 -44.15
CA ALA A 267 -19.05 -15.32 -44.42
C ALA A 267 -17.69 -15.67 -43.77
N PHE A 268 -17.63 -16.68 -42.88
CA PHE A 268 -16.46 -17.00 -42.07
C PHE A 268 -15.17 -17.15 -42.87
N LYS A 269 -15.20 -17.89 -43.99
CA LYS A 269 -14.02 -18.11 -44.83
C LYS A 269 -13.57 -16.86 -45.60
N SER A 270 -14.50 -15.96 -45.91
CA SER A 270 -14.23 -14.75 -46.69
C SER A 270 -13.98 -13.50 -45.82
N ALA A 271 -14.29 -13.58 -44.52
CA ALA A 271 -14.16 -12.45 -43.61
C ALA A 271 -12.68 -12.12 -43.34
N LYS A 272 -12.39 -10.82 -43.22
CA LYS A 272 -11.04 -10.34 -42.86
C LYS A 272 -10.86 -10.21 -41.35
N HIS A 273 -11.95 -9.97 -40.65
CA HIS A 273 -12.03 -9.69 -39.22
C HIS A 273 -13.27 -10.39 -38.63
N LEU A 274 -13.22 -10.70 -37.34
CA LEU A 274 -14.26 -11.49 -36.69
C LEU A 274 -15.63 -10.77 -36.64
N ASP A 275 -15.62 -9.44 -36.54
CA ASP A 275 -16.82 -8.59 -36.56
C ASP A 275 -17.64 -8.73 -37.85
N GLN A 276 -17.00 -9.06 -38.98
CA GLN A 276 -17.68 -9.32 -40.27
C GLN A 276 -18.38 -10.68 -40.30
N ALA A 277 -17.96 -11.62 -39.44
CA ALA A 277 -18.55 -12.95 -39.33
C ALA A 277 -19.67 -13.00 -38.27
N LEU A 278 -19.77 -11.98 -37.40
CA LEU A 278 -20.77 -11.87 -36.34
C LEU A 278 -22.03 -11.13 -36.84
N GLY A 279 -23.19 -11.51 -36.32
CA GLY A 279 -24.46 -10.85 -36.56
C GLY A 279 -24.51 -9.44 -35.95
N ALA A 280 -25.34 -8.59 -36.55
CA ALA A 280 -25.60 -7.27 -36.00
C ALA A 280 -26.24 -7.38 -34.61
N GLY A 281 -25.57 -6.83 -33.59
CA GLY A 281 -26.03 -6.84 -32.21
C GLY A 281 -25.46 -7.96 -31.33
N THR A 282 -24.67 -8.89 -31.87
CA THR A 282 -23.99 -9.92 -31.07
C THR A 282 -22.97 -9.31 -30.09
N VAL A 283 -22.26 -8.28 -30.54
CA VAL A 283 -21.38 -7.46 -29.69
C VAL A 283 -22.00 -6.09 -29.55
N LYS A 284 -22.40 -5.74 -28.33
CA LYS A 284 -22.95 -4.42 -28.03
C LYS A 284 -21.83 -3.38 -27.98
N VAL A 285 -21.96 -2.30 -28.74
CA VAL A 285 -21.00 -1.19 -28.67
C VAL A 285 -21.45 -0.22 -27.59
N GLU A 286 -20.63 -0.02 -26.56
CA GLU A 286 -20.88 0.89 -25.46
C GLU A 286 -20.04 2.17 -25.55
N SER A 287 -20.56 3.26 -24.97
CA SER A 287 -19.87 4.55 -24.95
C SER A 287 -18.56 4.45 -24.18
N ASN A 288 -17.48 4.99 -24.74
CA ASN A 288 -16.18 5.06 -24.08
C ASN A 288 -16.00 6.42 -23.38
N PRO A 289 -15.92 6.47 -22.04
CA PRO A 289 -15.70 7.73 -21.32
C PRO A 289 -14.27 8.27 -21.42
N GLY A 290 -13.37 7.59 -22.15
CA GLY A 290 -11.99 8.01 -22.34
C GLY A 290 -11.03 7.38 -21.33
N SER A 291 -11.36 6.21 -20.76
CA SER A 291 -10.55 5.60 -19.70
C SER A 291 -9.39 4.75 -20.21
N ILE A 292 -9.49 4.30 -21.45
CA ILE A 292 -8.52 3.39 -22.07
C ILE A 292 -7.86 4.10 -23.24
N ALA A 293 -6.53 4.13 -23.21
CA ALA A 293 -5.68 4.58 -24.31
C ALA A 293 -5.33 3.40 -25.20
N PHE A 294 -5.78 3.44 -26.46
CA PHE A 294 -5.45 2.38 -27.44
C PHE A 294 -4.50 2.89 -28.51
N TYR A 295 -3.33 2.26 -28.61
CA TYR A 295 -2.27 2.59 -29.58
C TYR A 295 -2.36 1.70 -30.83
N GLY A 296 -3.58 1.54 -31.38
CA GLY A 296 -3.78 0.79 -32.62
C GLY A 296 -3.14 1.48 -33.83
N ILE A 297 -2.90 0.74 -34.91
CA ILE A 297 -2.22 1.25 -36.12
C ILE A 297 -2.89 2.53 -36.67
N ALA A 298 -4.22 2.58 -36.68
CA ALA A 298 -4.97 3.77 -37.12
C ALA A 298 -4.63 4.99 -36.26
N THR A 299 -4.67 4.83 -34.94
CA THR A 299 -4.32 5.88 -33.97
C THR A 299 -2.86 6.30 -34.09
N LEU A 300 -1.95 5.36 -34.31
CA LEU A 300 -0.54 5.66 -34.51
C LEU A 300 -0.31 6.52 -35.75
N LYS A 301 -0.97 6.20 -36.86
CA LYS A 301 -0.90 6.96 -38.12
C LYS A 301 -1.52 8.35 -38.02
N GLU A 302 -2.54 8.52 -37.20
CA GLU A 302 -3.26 9.78 -37.05
C GLU A 302 -2.55 10.75 -36.09
N LYS A 303 -2.06 10.26 -34.95
CA LYS A 303 -1.65 11.10 -33.82
C LYS A 303 -0.14 11.25 -33.63
N TYR A 304 0.68 10.35 -34.18
CA TYR A 304 2.12 10.29 -33.88
C TYR A 304 2.97 10.25 -35.16
N GLU A 305 3.23 11.42 -35.74
CA GLU A 305 3.97 11.59 -37.01
C GLU A 305 5.34 10.88 -37.04
N PRO A 306 6.22 10.96 -36.02
CA PRO A 306 7.50 10.26 -36.03
C PRO A 306 7.38 8.73 -36.15
N ILE A 307 6.32 8.15 -35.56
CA ILE A 307 6.06 6.71 -35.66
C ILE A 307 5.43 6.38 -37.01
N LYS A 308 4.48 7.20 -37.48
CA LYS A 308 3.83 7.06 -38.78
C LYS A 308 4.84 6.96 -39.93
N ALA A 309 5.92 7.73 -39.88
CA ALA A 309 6.98 7.71 -40.87
C ALA A 309 7.74 6.36 -40.95
N LEU A 310 7.66 5.53 -39.91
CA LEU A 310 8.37 4.25 -39.77
C LEU A 310 7.42 3.03 -39.80
N LEU A 311 6.13 3.24 -40.09
CA LEU A 311 5.11 2.16 -40.10
C LEU A 311 5.04 1.38 -41.43
N ASP A 312 6.01 1.54 -42.31
CA ASP A 312 6.20 0.75 -43.53
C ASP A 312 6.90 -0.58 -43.23
N ALA A 313 6.85 -1.53 -44.15
CA ALA A 313 7.32 -2.90 -43.90
C ALA A 313 8.82 -3.01 -43.58
N GLU A 314 9.63 -2.04 -44.00
CA GLU A 314 11.09 -2.05 -43.83
C GLU A 314 11.51 -1.53 -42.45
N HIS A 315 10.91 -0.43 -41.97
CA HIS A 315 11.31 0.26 -40.74
C HIS A 315 10.43 -0.07 -39.53
N ILE A 316 9.52 -1.01 -39.68
CA ILE A 316 8.53 -1.31 -38.65
C ILE A 316 9.12 -1.78 -37.32
N GLY A 317 10.34 -2.34 -37.32
CA GLY A 317 11.07 -2.68 -36.10
C GLY A 317 11.52 -1.43 -35.33
N GLU A 318 11.95 -0.39 -36.03
CA GLU A 318 12.32 0.89 -35.43
C GLU A 318 11.08 1.60 -34.86
N ALA A 319 9.95 1.56 -35.57
CA ALA A 319 8.68 2.06 -35.05
C ALA A 319 8.29 1.39 -33.73
N MET A 320 8.48 0.06 -33.63
CA MET A 320 8.17 -0.70 -32.42
C MET A 320 9.10 -0.34 -31.26
N GLU A 321 10.40 -0.15 -31.50
CA GLU A 321 11.37 0.27 -30.46
C GLU A 321 10.99 1.61 -29.80
N LEU A 322 10.29 2.50 -30.51
CA LEU A 322 9.87 3.80 -29.96
C LEU A 322 8.61 3.73 -29.06
N LEU A 323 7.81 2.66 -29.15
CA LEU A 323 6.53 2.54 -28.46
C LEU A 323 6.64 2.35 -26.93
N PRO A 324 7.54 1.49 -26.40
CA PRO A 324 7.68 1.32 -24.95
C PRO A 324 7.88 2.65 -24.21
N ASP A 325 8.84 3.45 -24.65
CA ASP A 325 9.15 4.75 -24.05
C ASP A 325 7.99 5.73 -24.18
N LEU A 326 7.34 5.77 -25.35
CA LEU A 326 6.16 6.62 -25.58
C LEU A 326 5.02 6.25 -24.61
N ILE A 327 4.65 4.98 -24.55
CA ILE A 327 3.52 4.51 -23.73
C ILE A 327 3.83 4.66 -22.24
N ASN A 328 5.06 4.33 -21.81
CA ASN A 328 5.48 4.54 -20.44
C ASN A 328 5.42 6.03 -20.06
N SER A 329 5.86 6.92 -20.97
CA SER A 329 5.79 8.37 -20.76
C SER A 329 4.35 8.86 -20.63
N HIS A 330 3.42 8.31 -21.40
CA HIS A 330 2.01 8.63 -21.32
C HIS A 330 1.33 8.10 -20.04
N LEU A 331 1.72 6.93 -19.52
CA LEU A 331 1.22 6.41 -18.24
C LEU A 331 1.65 7.32 -17.09
N HIS A 332 2.93 7.67 -17.05
CA HIS A 332 3.48 8.59 -16.04
C HIS A 332 2.84 9.97 -16.16
N LEU A 333 2.68 10.50 -17.37
CA LEU A 333 2.01 11.77 -17.63
C LEU A 333 0.55 11.77 -17.18
N THR A 334 -0.16 10.67 -17.41
CA THR A 334 -1.54 10.51 -16.94
C THR A 334 -1.56 10.62 -15.41
N TRP A 335 -0.67 9.91 -14.72
CA TRP A 335 -0.54 10.00 -13.26
C TRP A 335 -0.25 11.43 -12.79
N GLN A 336 0.69 12.15 -13.42
CA GLN A 336 0.98 13.54 -13.04
C GLN A 336 -0.22 14.47 -13.25
N ASN A 337 -0.99 14.28 -14.32
CA ASN A 337 -2.19 15.07 -14.60
C ASN A 337 -3.36 14.77 -13.63
N LEU A 338 -3.39 13.61 -12.99
CA LEU A 338 -4.35 13.29 -11.92
C LEU A 338 -4.09 14.09 -10.63
N PHE A 339 -2.84 14.52 -10.40
CA PHE A 339 -2.43 15.22 -9.19
C PHE A 339 -1.90 16.64 -9.51
N PRO A 340 -2.77 17.56 -9.96
CA PRO A 340 -2.34 18.90 -10.39
C PRO A 340 -1.79 19.77 -9.25
N LYS A 341 -2.08 19.45 -7.97
CA LYS A 341 -1.46 20.13 -6.82
C LYS A 341 -0.06 19.57 -6.47
N GLY A 342 0.35 18.48 -7.13
CA GLY A 342 1.65 17.88 -7.00
C GLY A 342 1.72 16.75 -5.96
N ILE A 343 2.86 16.64 -5.30
CA ILE A 343 3.21 15.57 -4.36
C ILE A 343 3.46 16.19 -2.98
N ALA A 344 2.85 15.63 -1.95
CA ALA A 344 3.10 15.96 -0.56
C ALA A 344 3.90 14.85 0.13
N VAL A 345 5.11 15.16 0.60
CA VAL A 345 5.91 14.25 1.43
C VAL A 345 5.71 14.64 2.89
N LEU A 346 4.96 13.83 3.63
CA LEU A 346 4.54 14.17 4.98
C LEU A 346 5.73 14.28 5.95
N LYS A 347 5.88 15.43 6.63
CA LYS A 347 6.95 15.71 7.60
C LYS A 347 6.38 16.20 8.94
N PRO A 348 5.78 15.33 9.78
CA PRO A 348 4.99 15.80 10.92
C PRO A 348 5.76 16.56 12.00
N ILE A 349 7.03 16.21 12.19
CA ILE A 349 7.90 16.79 13.23
C ILE A 349 9.15 17.37 12.54
N PRO A 350 9.01 18.49 11.82
CA PRO A 350 10.04 18.95 10.89
C PRO A 350 11.34 19.39 11.55
N GLU A 351 11.34 19.60 12.86
CA GLU A 351 12.48 20.02 13.67
C GLU A 351 13.53 18.91 13.85
N SER A 352 13.17 17.63 13.66
CA SER A 352 14.09 16.51 13.94
C SER A 352 13.88 15.27 13.05
N THR A 353 13.14 15.38 11.93
CA THR A 353 12.78 14.23 11.08
C THR A 353 13.14 14.44 9.61
N THR A 354 14.10 15.32 9.35
CA THR A 354 14.51 15.60 7.97
C THR A 354 15.17 14.39 7.32
N ALA A 355 16.12 13.76 8.02
CA ALA A 355 16.79 12.55 7.53
C ALA A 355 15.83 11.38 7.27
N LEU A 356 14.77 11.27 8.08
CA LEU A 356 13.79 10.20 8.06
C LEU A 356 12.97 10.18 6.76
N ILE A 357 12.67 11.35 6.17
CA ILE A 357 11.85 11.46 4.96
C ILE A 357 12.66 11.52 3.67
N GLU A 358 14.00 11.50 3.72
CA GLU A 358 14.85 11.60 2.53
C GLU A 358 14.50 10.58 1.43
N PRO A 359 14.24 9.29 1.74
CA PRO A 359 13.84 8.32 0.72
C PRO A 359 12.50 8.68 0.05
N ALA A 360 11.53 9.18 0.82
CA ALA A 360 10.24 9.62 0.28
C ALA A 360 10.39 10.85 -0.62
N ILE A 361 11.31 11.77 -0.29
CA ILE A 361 11.66 12.92 -1.15
C ILE A 361 12.30 12.44 -2.45
N GLU A 362 13.17 11.42 -2.41
CA GLU A 362 13.79 10.85 -3.61
C GLU A 362 12.75 10.25 -4.57
N ILE A 363 11.81 9.47 -4.04
CA ILE A 363 10.68 8.94 -4.83
C ILE A 363 9.87 10.09 -5.44
N ALA A 364 9.53 11.11 -4.64
CA ALA A 364 8.78 12.28 -5.13
C ALA A 364 9.54 13.00 -6.25
N ARG A 365 10.86 13.18 -6.11
CA ARG A 365 11.73 13.79 -7.14
C ARG A 365 11.69 12.97 -8.42
N ASN A 366 11.82 11.66 -8.34
CA ASN A 366 11.79 10.80 -9.53
C ASN A 366 10.41 10.84 -10.23
N LEU A 367 9.32 10.87 -9.45
CA LEU A 367 7.96 11.02 -9.98
C LEU A 367 7.69 12.42 -10.61
N SER A 368 8.37 13.46 -10.13
CA SER A 368 8.26 14.81 -10.70
C SER A 368 9.05 14.98 -12.00
N GLN A 369 10.00 14.11 -12.29
CA GLN A 369 10.80 14.14 -13.51
C GLN A 369 10.03 13.59 -14.70
N CYS A 370 10.43 14.00 -15.90
CA CYS A 370 9.90 13.43 -17.14
C CYS A 370 10.71 12.21 -17.56
N PRO A 371 10.03 11.10 -17.88
CA PRO A 371 10.68 9.93 -18.46
C PRO A 371 11.16 10.23 -19.88
N LEU A 372 12.06 9.39 -20.38
CA LEU A 372 12.44 9.40 -21.79
C LEU A 372 11.21 9.09 -22.65
N SER A 373 11.09 9.80 -23.76
CA SER A 373 10.01 9.63 -24.72
C SER A 373 10.52 10.03 -26.10
N SER A 374 10.14 9.25 -27.11
CA SER A 374 10.38 9.56 -28.52
C SER A 374 9.64 10.84 -28.97
N ILE A 375 8.53 11.18 -28.29
CA ILE A 375 7.71 12.36 -28.60
C ILE A 375 7.32 13.10 -27.31
N PRO A 376 8.23 13.88 -26.70
CA PRO A 376 8.05 14.45 -25.35
C PRO A 376 6.84 15.39 -25.17
N THR A 377 6.34 15.97 -26.26
CA THR A 377 5.21 16.91 -26.27
C THR A 377 3.87 16.24 -26.53
N SER A 378 3.84 14.92 -26.72
CA SER A 378 2.63 14.20 -27.08
C SER A 378 1.76 13.84 -25.87
N CYS A 379 0.50 13.55 -26.18
CA CYS A 379 -0.52 13.13 -25.23
C CYS A 379 -1.00 11.72 -25.55
N PRO A 380 -1.54 10.98 -24.57
CA PRO A 380 -2.16 9.68 -24.83
C PRO A 380 -3.41 9.82 -25.72
N PRO A 381 -3.77 8.77 -26.48
CA PRO A 381 -4.87 8.83 -27.44
C PRO A 381 -6.23 9.18 -26.84
N ASN A 382 -6.48 8.79 -25.58
CA ASN A 382 -7.72 9.02 -24.86
C ASN A 382 -7.83 10.41 -24.22
N ASN A 383 -6.72 11.15 -24.12
CA ASN A 383 -6.71 12.49 -23.54
C ASN A 383 -5.86 13.45 -24.39
N PRO A 384 -6.39 13.92 -25.55
CA PRO A 384 -5.66 14.82 -26.45
C PRO A 384 -5.41 16.22 -25.87
N LYS A 385 -6.09 16.60 -24.77
CA LYS A 385 -5.95 17.90 -24.10
C LYS A 385 -5.09 17.81 -22.84
N CYS A 386 -4.22 16.80 -22.74
CA CYS A 386 -3.34 16.64 -21.60
C CYS A 386 -2.36 17.82 -21.48
N ARG A 387 -1.78 18.04 -20.29
CA ARG A 387 -0.60 18.90 -20.14
C ARG A 387 0.62 18.00 -20.36
N PRO A 388 1.43 18.19 -21.41
CA PRO A 388 2.61 17.36 -21.66
C PRO A 388 3.63 17.47 -20.53
N CYS A 389 4.42 16.41 -20.31
CA CYS A 389 5.31 16.34 -19.15
C CYS A 389 6.30 17.51 -19.11
N VAL A 390 6.88 17.85 -20.26
CA VAL A 390 7.84 18.97 -20.40
C VAL A 390 7.24 20.34 -20.10
N ALA A 391 5.91 20.47 -20.11
CA ALA A 391 5.19 21.69 -19.75
C ALA A 391 4.54 21.59 -18.34
N ASN A 392 4.57 20.42 -17.73
CA ASN A 392 3.96 20.16 -16.42
C ASN A 392 4.99 20.36 -15.31
N GLN A 393 4.66 21.21 -14.33
CA GLN A 393 5.51 21.43 -13.16
C GLN A 393 4.87 20.77 -11.95
N VAL A 394 5.34 19.57 -11.62
CA VAL A 394 4.90 18.84 -10.43
C VAL A 394 5.55 19.45 -9.19
N LEU A 395 4.75 20.13 -8.37
CA LEU A 395 5.22 20.72 -7.12
C LEU A 395 5.44 19.63 -6.08
N ILE A 396 6.57 19.69 -5.37
CA ILE A 396 6.83 18.83 -4.21
C ILE A 396 6.77 19.72 -2.97
N SER A 397 5.92 19.35 -2.01
CA SER A 397 5.77 20.03 -0.73
C SER A 397 6.05 19.06 0.40
N THR A 398 6.47 19.56 1.58
CA THR A 398 6.65 18.73 2.77
C THR A 398 5.78 19.22 3.93
N PRO A 399 4.45 19.03 3.88
CA PRO A 399 3.55 19.55 4.89
C PRO A 399 3.74 18.82 6.23
N LYS A 400 3.47 19.52 7.34
CA LYS A 400 3.47 18.93 8.69
C LYS A 400 2.27 18.02 8.96
N VAL A 401 1.23 18.09 8.14
CA VAL A 401 -0.04 17.41 8.40
C VAL A 401 -0.58 16.76 7.14
N PHE A 402 -1.22 15.61 7.32
CA PHE A 402 -1.94 14.90 6.27
C PHE A 402 -3.21 15.66 5.86
N ARG A 403 -3.41 15.79 4.54
CA ARG A 403 -4.61 16.38 3.94
C ARG A 403 -5.27 15.36 3.03
N ASN A 404 -6.58 15.16 3.21
CA ASN A 404 -7.36 14.27 2.36
C ASN A 404 -7.81 15.01 1.10
N ASP A 405 -6.96 15.08 0.08
CA ASP A 405 -7.20 15.82 -1.15
C ASP A 405 -6.92 14.93 -2.37
N SER A 406 -7.92 14.71 -3.22
CA SER A 406 -7.80 13.85 -4.41
C SER A 406 -6.89 14.42 -5.50
N SER A 407 -6.56 15.71 -5.44
CA SER A 407 -5.71 16.39 -6.42
C SER A 407 -4.23 16.46 -6.01
N LEU A 408 -3.88 15.85 -4.87
CA LEU A 408 -2.56 15.82 -4.27
C LEU A 408 -2.16 14.37 -3.97
N PHE A 409 -1.01 13.91 -4.47
CA PHE A 409 -0.51 12.59 -4.12
C PHE A 409 0.29 12.67 -2.82
N THR A 410 -0.01 11.82 -1.83
CA THR A 410 0.69 11.86 -0.53
C THR A 410 1.65 10.70 -0.35
N ILE A 411 2.91 10.99 -0.01
CA ILE A 411 3.89 10.00 0.44
C ILE A 411 4.12 10.18 1.94
N GLY A 412 3.79 9.17 2.73
CA GLY A 412 3.93 9.20 4.19
C GLY A 412 4.97 8.19 4.68
N THR A 413 5.89 8.65 5.53
CA THR A 413 6.85 7.76 6.22
C THR A 413 6.44 7.60 7.67
N VAL A 414 6.13 6.36 8.07
CA VAL A 414 5.75 5.98 9.43
C VAL A 414 6.95 5.36 10.14
N PRO A 415 7.53 6.04 11.13
CA PRO A 415 8.63 5.48 11.91
C PRO A 415 8.15 4.59 13.04
N HIS A 416 9.01 3.65 13.42
CA HIS A 416 8.86 2.95 14.69
C HIS A 416 9.00 3.95 15.86
N PRO A 417 8.24 3.80 16.97
CA PRO A 417 8.34 4.67 18.15
C PRO A 417 9.76 4.84 18.69
N TYR A 418 10.56 3.77 18.66
CA TYR A 418 11.98 3.80 19.03
C TYR A 418 12.78 4.81 18.18
N THR A 419 12.61 4.76 16.86
CA THR A 419 13.30 5.62 15.90
C THR A 419 12.91 7.08 16.10
N ILE A 420 11.60 7.37 16.16
CA ILE A 420 11.13 8.75 16.26
C ILE A 420 11.52 9.41 17.60
N GLN A 421 11.49 8.66 18.70
CA GLN A 421 11.89 9.20 20.00
C GLN A 421 13.40 9.45 20.08
N SER A 422 14.24 8.60 19.47
CA SER A 422 15.68 8.83 19.38
C SER A 422 15.99 10.13 18.64
N LEU A 423 15.30 10.36 17.51
CA LEU A 423 15.44 11.57 16.71
C LEU A 423 14.96 12.83 17.44
N VAL A 424 13.72 12.82 17.96
CA VAL A 424 13.12 14.00 18.62
C VAL A 424 13.83 14.36 19.92
N ARG A 425 14.39 13.38 20.64
CA ARG A 425 15.15 13.62 21.87
C ARG A 425 16.65 13.77 21.65
N GLN A 426 17.11 13.67 20.41
CA GLN A 426 18.53 13.79 20.05
C GLN A 426 19.42 12.90 20.92
N ILE A 427 18.95 11.69 21.21
CA ILE A 427 19.60 10.74 22.12
C ILE A 427 19.96 9.46 21.37
N ASP A 428 21.15 8.92 21.67
CA ASP A 428 21.52 7.60 21.19
C ASP A 428 20.52 6.56 21.71
N SER A 429 20.00 5.78 20.77
CA SER A 429 19.20 4.58 20.99
C SER A 429 19.69 3.72 22.18
N LYS A 430 21.01 3.53 22.35
CA LYS A 430 21.58 2.73 23.46
C LYS A 430 21.46 3.36 24.85
N ALA A 431 21.26 4.67 24.92
CA ALA A 431 21.07 5.39 26.19
C ALA A 431 19.59 5.41 26.62
N MET A 432 18.67 4.91 25.78
CA MET A 432 17.25 4.85 26.08
C MET A 432 16.96 3.74 27.10
N ASN A 433 16.36 4.11 28.24
CA ASN A 433 15.91 3.15 29.26
C ASN A 433 14.45 3.43 29.66
N VAL A 434 13.83 2.50 30.38
CA VAL A 434 12.40 2.60 30.78
C VAL A 434 12.09 3.90 31.54
N ARG A 435 13.02 4.35 32.40
CA ARG A 435 12.86 5.60 33.15
C ARG A 435 12.85 6.80 32.21
N PHE A 436 13.75 6.83 31.23
CA PHE A 436 13.83 7.87 30.22
C PHE A 436 12.56 7.90 29.37
N ILE A 437 12.09 6.75 28.88
CA ILE A 437 10.84 6.65 28.11
C ILE A 437 9.68 7.28 28.90
N ARG A 438 9.49 6.88 30.15
CA ARG A 438 8.35 7.34 30.96
C ARG A 438 8.41 8.83 31.33
N ARG A 439 9.61 9.37 31.58
CA ARG A 439 9.77 10.73 32.14
C ARG A 439 10.12 11.78 31.11
N GLU A 440 10.86 11.39 30.08
CA GLU A 440 11.47 12.29 29.12
C GLU A 440 10.87 12.16 27.72
N THR A 441 9.87 11.30 27.48
CA THR A 441 9.20 11.20 26.15
C THR A 441 7.72 11.53 26.22
N LYS A 442 7.18 12.01 25.10
CA LYS A 442 5.73 12.20 24.91
C LYS A 442 5.16 10.99 24.17
N ARG A 443 3.92 10.61 24.47
CA ARG A 443 3.25 9.47 23.82
C ARG A 443 2.73 9.85 22.44
N ASP A 444 2.83 8.90 21.51
CA ASP A 444 2.14 8.90 20.21
C ASP A 444 2.33 10.20 19.41
N ILE A 445 3.58 10.71 19.42
CA ILE A 445 3.89 12.04 18.88
C ILE A 445 3.71 12.11 17.37
N TRP A 446 3.91 11.00 16.65
CA TRP A 446 3.85 11.00 15.20
C TRP A 446 2.40 11.08 14.72
N ILE A 447 1.52 10.20 15.18
CA ILE A 447 0.11 10.16 14.73
C ILE A 447 -0.65 11.42 15.14
N GLN A 448 -0.34 11.98 16.32
CA GLN A 448 -0.92 13.24 16.78
C GLN A 448 -0.51 14.41 15.89
N ALA A 449 0.77 14.49 15.52
CA ALA A 449 1.26 15.55 14.63
C ALA A 449 0.68 15.39 13.21
N ALA A 450 0.74 14.17 12.66
CA ALA A 450 0.34 13.86 11.29
C ALA A 450 -1.15 14.13 11.02
N THR A 451 -2.02 14.06 12.04
CA THR A 451 -3.48 14.18 11.87
C THR A 451 -4.07 15.43 12.54
N LYS A 452 -3.22 16.35 13.02
CA LYS A 452 -3.63 17.49 13.86
C LYS A 452 -4.65 18.44 13.20
N GLU A 453 -4.48 18.75 11.91
CA GLU A 453 -5.35 19.66 11.14
C GLU A 453 -6.69 18.97 10.82
N LEU A 454 -6.66 17.71 10.40
CA LEU A 454 -7.85 16.95 10.01
C LEU A 454 -8.77 16.64 11.20
N LEU A 455 -8.19 16.32 12.35
CA LEU A 455 -8.91 15.78 13.51
C LEU A 455 -8.88 16.72 14.74
N GLY A 456 -8.28 17.90 14.61
CA GLY A 456 -8.07 18.84 15.71
C GLY A 456 -7.08 18.31 16.76
N THR A 457 -7.02 18.99 17.91
CA THR A 457 -6.15 18.62 19.05
C THR A 457 -6.87 17.88 20.17
N GLY A 458 -8.21 17.84 20.15
CA GLY A 458 -9.02 17.24 21.23
C GLY A 458 -9.18 15.72 21.16
N LEU A 459 -8.89 15.10 20.01
CA LEU A 459 -9.00 13.65 19.84
C LEU A 459 -7.75 12.91 20.35
N SER A 460 -8.00 11.81 21.06
CA SER A 460 -6.96 10.90 21.56
C SER A 460 -6.18 10.25 20.40
N ALA A 461 -4.97 9.78 20.69
CA ALA A 461 -4.14 9.08 19.71
C ALA A 461 -4.86 7.85 19.12
N PHE A 462 -5.63 7.13 19.94
CA PHE A 462 -6.33 5.91 19.54
C PHE A 462 -7.46 6.19 18.54
N ALA A 463 -8.23 7.27 18.75
CA ALA A 463 -9.29 7.66 17.84
C ALA A 463 -8.76 8.07 16.44
N ARG A 464 -7.47 8.40 16.32
CA ARG A 464 -6.81 8.77 15.06
C ARG A 464 -6.42 7.57 14.20
N LEU A 465 -6.34 6.37 14.79
CA LEU A 465 -5.92 5.16 14.08
C LEU A 465 -6.91 4.75 13.00
N SER A 466 -8.22 4.84 13.25
CA SER A 466 -9.23 4.46 12.26
C SER A 466 -9.18 5.35 10.99
N PRO A 467 -9.17 6.70 11.10
CA PRO A 467 -8.92 7.57 9.95
C PRO A 467 -7.57 7.33 9.26
N PHE A 468 -6.50 7.09 10.04
CA PHE A 468 -5.18 6.78 9.50
C PHE A 468 -5.19 5.49 8.66
N LYS A 469 -5.73 4.39 9.19
CA LYS A 469 -5.86 3.12 8.47
C LYS A 469 -6.66 3.32 7.17
N ASN A 470 -7.73 4.13 7.19
CA ASN A 470 -8.47 4.47 5.97
C ASN A 470 -7.60 5.22 4.95
N ALA A 471 -6.77 6.18 5.38
CA ALA A 471 -5.85 6.88 4.49
C ALA A 471 -4.81 5.93 3.85
N VAL A 472 -4.44 4.85 4.54
CA VAL A 472 -3.48 3.85 4.06
C VAL A 472 -4.11 2.84 3.11
N ALA A 473 -5.22 2.21 3.50
CA ALA A 473 -5.68 0.95 2.91
C ALA A 473 -7.10 0.98 2.31
N SER A 474 -7.81 2.12 2.35
CA SER A 474 -9.06 2.24 1.59
C SER A 474 -8.77 2.32 0.09
N ASP A 475 -9.76 2.02 -0.75
CA ASP A 475 -9.64 2.11 -2.22
C ASP A 475 -9.11 3.48 -2.68
N PHE A 476 -9.66 4.55 -2.09
CA PHE A 476 -9.21 5.92 -2.33
C PHE A 476 -7.79 6.15 -1.80
N GLY A 477 -7.52 5.73 -0.56
CA GLY A 477 -6.20 5.88 0.07
C GLY A 477 -5.09 5.20 -0.71
N SER A 478 -5.32 3.96 -1.18
CA SER A 478 -4.35 3.21 -1.98
C SER A 478 -4.05 3.82 -3.34
N ALA A 479 -5.01 4.56 -3.91
CA ALA A 479 -4.85 5.21 -5.21
C ALA A 479 -4.20 6.60 -5.11
N CYS A 480 -4.37 7.29 -3.99
CA CYS A 480 -3.91 8.68 -3.80
C CYS A 480 -2.73 8.81 -2.82
N SER A 481 -2.24 7.71 -2.24
CA SER A 481 -1.12 7.76 -1.31
C SER A 481 -0.21 6.53 -1.34
N LEU A 482 1.04 6.76 -0.96
CA LEU A 482 2.04 5.74 -0.71
C LEU A 482 2.52 5.88 0.73
N TRP A 483 2.33 4.85 1.54
CA TRP A 483 2.82 4.80 2.91
C TRP A 483 4.02 3.86 2.99
N LEU A 484 5.06 4.27 3.71
CA LEU A 484 6.33 3.58 3.85
C LEU A 484 6.68 3.48 5.33
N THR A 485 7.40 2.44 5.72
CA THR A 485 8.06 2.40 7.03
C THR A 485 9.43 3.07 6.96
N ALA A 486 9.81 3.84 8.00
CA ALA A 486 11.13 4.45 8.04
C ALA A 486 12.26 3.41 8.07
N GLU A 487 12.07 2.30 8.78
CA GLU A 487 13.16 1.36 9.06
C GLU A 487 13.59 0.53 7.84
N HIS A 488 12.69 0.39 6.87
CA HIS A 488 12.91 -0.33 5.62
C HIS A 488 12.46 0.53 4.43
N PRO A 489 13.12 1.67 4.19
CA PRO A 489 12.76 2.52 3.07
C PRO A 489 13.20 1.84 1.76
N PRO A 490 12.43 1.98 0.67
CA PRO A 490 12.85 1.46 -0.63
C PRO A 490 14.10 2.22 -1.11
N ASP A 491 15.09 1.48 -1.60
CA ASP A 491 16.28 2.07 -2.23
C ASP A 491 16.12 2.07 -3.75
N MET A 492 16.02 3.25 -4.36
CA MET A 492 15.87 3.38 -5.82
C MET A 492 17.09 2.86 -6.61
N LYS A 493 18.25 2.67 -5.96
CA LYS A 493 19.43 2.06 -6.56
C LYS A 493 19.35 0.53 -6.56
N ASN A 494 18.53 -0.04 -5.68
CA ASN A 494 18.24 -1.45 -5.69
C ASN A 494 17.16 -1.74 -6.75
N GLU A 495 17.49 -2.58 -7.72
CA GLU A 495 16.59 -2.91 -8.83
C GLU A 495 15.28 -3.54 -8.35
N GLN A 496 15.32 -4.34 -7.27
CA GLN A 496 14.13 -4.97 -6.72
C GLN A 496 13.17 -3.94 -6.14
N ASP A 497 13.66 -3.02 -5.29
CA ASP A 497 12.82 -1.98 -4.70
C ASP A 497 12.30 -1.00 -5.77
N ALA A 498 13.12 -0.66 -6.76
CA ALA A 498 12.69 0.14 -7.91
C ALA A 498 11.59 -0.58 -8.72
N ALA A 499 11.73 -1.89 -8.95
CA ALA A 499 10.73 -2.69 -9.64
C ALA A 499 9.42 -2.78 -8.84
N GLU A 500 9.47 -2.95 -7.51
CA GLU A 500 8.28 -2.92 -6.66
C GLU A 500 7.51 -1.59 -6.83
N LEU A 501 8.22 -0.46 -6.84
CA LEU A 501 7.60 0.85 -7.06
C LEU A 501 7.02 0.96 -8.48
N ASP A 502 7.70 0.46 -9.51
CA ASP A 502 7.15 0.43 -10.86
C ASP A 502 5.80 -0.34 -10.93
N TRP A 503 5.64 -1.41 -10.16
CA TRP A 503 4.37 -2.16 -10.04
C TRP A 503 3.30 -1.40 -9.25
N VAL A 504 3.70 -0.63 -8.23
CA VAL A 504 2.77 0.19 -7.44
C VAL A 504 2.16 1.30 -8.29
N PHE A 505 2.97 1.99 -9.09
CA PHE A 505 2.51 3.09 -9.93
C PHE A 505 1.95 2.64 -11.29
N GLY A 506 2.34 1.45 -11.75
CA GLY A 506 1.91 0.89 -13.03
C GLY A 506 2.72 1.38 -14.24
N PHE A 507 3.83 2.07 -14.00
CA PHE A 507 4.77 2.55 -15.01
C PHE A 507 6.18 2.59 -14.44
N ARG A 508 7.19 2.59 -15.32
CA ARG A 508 8.58 2.70 -14.93
C ARG A 508 8.89 4.12 -14.49
N ILE A 509 9.32 4.28 -13.24
CA ILE A 509 9.75 5.58 -12.69
C ILE A 509 11.12 5.94 -13.30
N PRO A 510 11.36 7.22 -13.66
CA PRO A 510 12.68 7.69 -14.08
C PRO A 510 13.77 7.37 -13.03
N ARG A 511 14.84 6.67 -13.45
CA ARG A 511 15.95 6.25 -12.57
C ARG A 511 17.22 7.09 -12.74
N GLU A 512 17.39 7.69 -13.91
CA GLU A 512 18.56 8.51 -14.25
C GLU A 512 18.14 9.95 -14.54
N THR A 513 18.90 10.89 -14.00
CA THR A 513 18.85 12.28 -14.48
C THR A 513 19.55 12.31 -15.82
N ILE A 514 18.81 12.56 -16.90
CA ILE A 514 19.34 12.59 -18.28
C ILE A 514 20.64 13.42 -18.32
N PRO A 515 21.78 12.82 -18.68
CA PRO A 515 23.07 13.50 -18.67
C PRO A 515 23.13 14.51 -19.82
N SER A 516 23.36 15.77 -19.47
CA SER A 516 23.61 16.91 -20.36
C SER A 516 22.41 17.44 -21.15
N GLY A 517 22.12 18.72 -20.93
CA GLY A 517 21.25 19.53 -21.77
C GLY A 517 21.93 19.89 -23.10
N LYS A 518 22.21 18.88 -23.93
CA LYS A 518 22.45 19.10 -25.36
C LYS A 518 21.21 18.64 -26.10
N SER A 519 20.33 19.60 -26.37
CA SER A 519 19.22 19.43 -27.31
C SER A 519 19.80 19.20 -28.70
N GLU A 520 19.63 18.01 -29.27
CA GLU A 520 19.49 17.93 -30.73
C GLU A 520 18.08 18.45 -31.03
N THR A 521 18.02 19.59 -31.71
CA THR A 521 16.79 20.26 -32.11
C THR A 521 15.98 19.36 -33.05
N PRO A 522 14.63 19.51 -33.09
CA PRO A 522 13.86 20.68 -32.70
C PRO A 522 13.03 20.45 -31.44
N VAL A 523 13.66 20.11 -30.32
CA VAL A 523 13.00 20.13 -29.00
C VAL A 523 13.56 21.28 -28.15
N PRO A 524 12.70 22.12 -27.53
CA PRO A 524 13.11 23.23 -26.68
C PRO A 524 13.97 22.78 -25.50
N GLY A 525 14.97 23.60 -25.16
CA GLY A 525 16.10 23.26 -24.32
C GLY A 525 15.80 22.87 -22.85
N PRO A 526 16.86 22.45 -22.12
CA PRO A 526 16.81 22.01 -20.72
C PRO A 526 16.21 23.03 -19.74
N GLU A 527 16.10 24.31 -20.13
CA GLU A 527 15.54 25.42 -19.34
C GLU A 527 14.05 25.29 -19.03
N ARG A 528 13.29 24.45 -19.77
CA ARG A 528 11.87 24.20 -19.50
C ARG A 528 11.60 22.98 -18.61
N ARG A 529 12.62 22.21 -18.22
CA ARG A 529 12.44 21.17 -17.21
C ARG A 529 12.20 21.86 -15.86
N PRO A 530 11.26 21.38 -15.03
CA PRO A 530 11.10 21.93 -13.69
C PRO A 530 12.48 21.92 -13.01
N PRO A 531 12.95 23.05 -12.46
CA PRO A 531 14.17 23.03 -11.68
C PRO A 531 14.01 21.96 -10.60
N PRO A 532 15.07 21.19 -10.27
CA PRO A 532 14.99 20.27 -9.15
C PRO A 532 14.40 21.03 -7.97
N PRO A 533 13.36 20.49 -7.29
CA PRO A 533 12.70 21.18 -6.21
C PRO A 533 13.79 21.68 -5.27
N LYS A 534 13.75 22.99 -4.97
CA LYS A 534 14.73 23.57 -4.07
C LYS A 534 14.81 22.68 -2.83
N ALA A 535 16.00 22.49 -2.27
CA ALA A 535 16.17 21.81 -1.00
C ALA A 535 15.56 22.62 0.18
N GLU A 536 14.51 23.39 -0.09
CA GLU A 536 13.61 23.90 0.92
C GLU A 536 13.02 22.66 1.58
N PHE A 537 13.37 22.44 2.85
CA PHE A 537 12.93 21.32 3.69
C PHE A 537 11.44 21.42 4.06
N GLY A 538 10.66 21.98 3.12
CA GLY A 538 9.31 22.55 3.17
C GLY A 538 9.02 23.38 4.40
N ASP A 539 7.82 23.19 4.95
CA ASP A 539 7.33 23.96 6.10
C ASP A 539 8.06 23.55 7.38
N GLY A 540 9.16 24.23 7.71
CA GLY A 540 9.94 23.96 8.92
C GLY A 540 11.25 24.74 9.01
N PRO A 541 11.96 24.65 10.14
CA PRO A 541 13.30 25.20 10.23
C PRO A 541 14.21 24.48 9.23
N VAL A 542 15.05 25.25 8.52
CA VAL A 542 16.09 24.69 7.66
C VAL A 542 17.18 24.10 8.57
N PRO A 543 17.36 22.77 8.61
CA PRO A 543 18.37 22.16 9.47
C PRO A 543 19.77 22.59 9.02
N THR A 544 20.67 22.79 9.98
CA THR A 544 22.08 23.00 9.65
C THR A 544 22.70 21.70 9.14
N LYS A 545 23.84 21.78 8.45
CA LYS A 545 24.57 20.58 8.00
C LYS A 545 24.94 19.66 9.17
N GLY A 546 25.27 20.23 10.33
CA GLY A 546 25.58 19.48 11.55
C GLY A 546 24.36 18.74 12.09
N ASP A 547 23.22 19.42 12.21
CA ASP A 547 21.97 18.82 12.70
C ASP A 547 21.53 17.65 11.81
N LEU A 548 21.59 17.84 10.48
CA LEU A 548 21.22 16.79 9.52
C LEU A 548 22.15 15.57 9.63
N GLN A 549 23.47 15.79 9.79
CA GLN A 549 24.43 14.69 9.97
C GLN A 549 24.18 13.93 11.28
N GLN A 550 23.84 14.65 12.35
CA GLN A 550 23.45 14.06 13.62
C GLN A 550 22.14 13.26 13.49
N GLU A 551 21.10 13.81 12.86
CA GLU A 551 19.85 13.09 12.58
C GLU A 551 20.11 11.78 11.83
N ARG A 552 20.90 11.82 10.74
CA ARG A 552 21.28 10.62 9.98
C ARG A 552 22.00 9.59 10.84
N THR A 553 22.91 10.04 11.70
CA THR A 553 23.65 9.15 12.61
C THR A 553 22.73 8.48 13.60
N LEU A 554 21.81 9.23 14.22
CA LEU A 554 20.83 8.69 15.16
C LEU A 554 19.85 7.74 14.47
N TYR A 555 19.41 8.09 13.26
CA TYR A 555 18.52 7.28 12.45
C TYR A 555 19.12 5.91 12.11
N GLU A 556 20.37 5.87 11.62
CA GLU A 556 21.03 4.60 11.30
C GLU A 556 21.32 3.76 12.55
N LYS A 557 21.66 4.41 13.68
CA LYS A 557 21.79 3.70 14.97
C LYS A 557 20.47 3.11 15.44
N ALA A 558 19.35 3.84 15.30
CA ALA A 558 18.03 3.35 15.66
C ALA A 558 17.62 2.14 14.80
N LYS A 559 17.85 2.20 13.48
CA LYS A 559 17.65 1.06 12.57
C LYS A 559 18.49 -0.15 12.98
N ALA A 560 19.78 0.05 13.26
CA ALA A 560 20.66 -1.02 13.72
C ALA A 560 20.16 -1.62 15.06
N GLY A 561 19.75 -0.77 16.01
CA GLY A 561 19.21 -1.21 17.29
C GLY A 561 17.94 -2.06 17.18
N LEU A 562 17.05 -1.73 16.24
CA LEU A 562 15.86 -2.55 15.98
C LEU A 562 16.20 -3.89 15.32
N ARG A 563 17.17 -3.91 14.39
CA ARG A 563 17.66 -5.15 13.76
C ARG A 563 18.37 -6.07 14.74
N ASP A 564 19.19 -5.50 15.64
CA ASP A 564 19.92 -6.26 16.64
C ASP A 564 19.00 -6.73 17.78
N GLY A 565 17.96 -5.96 18.12
CA GLY A 565 16.92 -6.35 19.07
C GLY A 565 16.02 -7.48 18.57
N ALA A 566 16.03 -7.79 17.28
CA ALA A 566 15.35 -8.95 16.69
C ALA A 566 16.17 -10.26 16.79
N LYS A 567 17.44 -10.21 17.24
CA LYS A 567 18.29 -11.40 17.40
C LYS A 567 17.98 -12.13 18.72
N PRO A 568 17.76 -13.45 18.70
CA PRO A 568 17.52 -14.23 19.91
C PRO A 568 18.69 -14.08 20.90
N GLY A 569 18.39 -13.71 22.15
CA GLY A 569 19.38 -13.68 23.25
C GLY A 569 19.80 -12.29 23.76
N VAL A 570 19.37 -11.19 23.12
CA VAL A 570 19.68 -9.81 23.57
C VAL A 570 18.55 -9.25 24.45
N LYS A 571 18.37 -9.81 25.65
CA LYS A 571 17.23 -9.52 26.56
C LYS A 571 17.00 -8.03 26.88
N LEU A 572 18.06 -7.22 26.93
CA LEU A 572 17.96 -5.80 27.29
C LEU A 572 17.37 -4.94 26.15
N ALA A 573 17.70 -5.26 24.89
CA ALA A 573 17.18 -4.55 23.72
C ALA A 573 15.69 -4.84 23.51
N GLU A 574 15.29 -6.10 23.73
CA GLU A 574 13.90 -6.55 23.65
C GLU A 574 13.01 -5.88 24.71
N GLY A 575 13.49 -5.76 25.96
CA GLY A 575 12.74 -5.09 27.03
C GLY A 575 12.54 -3.59 26.81
N ILE A 576 13.52 -2.89 26.23
CA ILE A 576 13.40 -1.47 25.89
C ILE A 576 12.42 -1.27 24.72
N LYS A 577 12.49 -2.14 23.70
CA LYS A 577 11.56 -2.16 22.57
C LYS A 577 10.12 -2.34 23.04
N ALA A 578 9.86 -3.37 23.84
CA ALA A 578 8.52 -3.62 24.40
C ALA A 578 8.02 -2.43 25.25
N ALA A 579 8.90 -1.84 26.06
CA ALA A 579 8.55 -0.68 26.89
C ALA A 579 8.18 0.56 26.05
N ILE A 580 8.90 0.82 24.94
CA ILE A 580 8.59 1.97 24.08
C ILE A 580 7.33 1.75 23.24
N GLU A 581 7.10 0.51 22.80
CA GLU A 581 5.89 0.14 22.06
C GLU A 581 4.64 0.24 22.94
N ALA A 582 4.73 -0.24 24.19
CA ALA A 582 3.65 -0.12 25.18
C ALA A 582 3.41 1.34 25.62
N TRP A 583 4.43 2.20 25.56
CA TRP A 583 4.26 3.63 25.85
C TRP A 583 3.61 4.39 24.69
N ASN A 584 3.82 3.95 23.44
CA ASN A 584 3.33 4.60 22.21
C ASN A 584 2.44 3.64 21.40
N VAL A 585 1.34 3.19 22.01
CA VAL A 585 0.49 2.13 21.44
C VAL A 585 -0.08 2.53 20.06
N ALA A 586 -0.42 3.80 19.85
CA ALA A 586 -0.98 4.24 18.58
C ALA A 586 0.10 4.32 17.49
N ASP A 587 1.26 4.91 17.79
CA ASP A 587 2.35 4.97 16.81
C ASP A 587 2.86 3.55 16.46
N THR A 588 2.93 2.63 17.43
CA THR A 588 3.25 1.21 17.19
C THR A 588 2.23 0.57 16.27
N GLU A 589 0.94 0.74 16.52
CA GLU A 589 -0.13 0.17 15.70
C GLU A 589 -0.13 0.74 14.28
N ALA A 590 0.08 2.05 14.11
CA ALA A 590 0.22 2.68 12.81
C ALA A 590 1.40 2.10 12.01
N TRP A 591 2.56 1.96 12.66
CA TRP A 591 3.75 1.37 12.07
C TRP A 591 3.55 -0.10 11.67
N LYS A 592 2.99 -0.94 12.57
CA LYS A 592 2.67 -2.35 12.29
C LYS A 592 1.72 -2.47 11.10
N PHE A 593 0.68 -1.63 11.06
CA PHE A 593 -0.32 -1.65 10.00
C PHE A 593 0.28 -1.34 8.62
N VAL A 594 1.07 -0.27 8.50
CA VAL A 594 1.74 0.08 7.22
C VAL A 594 2.71 -1.01 6.80
N ARG A 595 3.53 -1.52 7.74
CA ARG A 595 4.47 -2.62 7.48
C ARG A 595 3.75 -3.87 6.94
N ALA A 596 2.65 -4.26 7.57
CA ALA A 596 1.87 -5.42 7.17
C ALA A 596 1.16 -5.20 5.81
N TYR A 597 0.61 -4.01 5.58
CA TYR A 597 -0.04 -3.67 4.32
C TYR A 597 0.93 -3.72 3.13
N ASP A 598 2.12 -3.14 3.28
CA ASP A 598 3.18 -3.21 2.28
C ASP A 598 3.67 -4.63 2.03
N ALA A 599 3.88 -5.40 3.10
CA ALA A 599 4.32 -6.79 3.01
C ALA A 599 3.28 -7.65 2.25
N ARG A 600 2.00 -7.48 2.55
CA ARG A 600 0.91 -8.18 1.85
C ARG A 600 0.85 -7.79 0.37
N ARG A 601 0.97 -6.49 0.03
CA ARG A 601 0.98 -6.02 -1.36
C ARG A 601 2.10 -6.65 -2.18
N ARG A 602 3.32 -6.74 -1.60
CA ARG A 602 4.46 -7.41 -2.25
C ARG A 602 4.19 -8.90 -2.42
N MET A 603 3.67 -9.56 -1.38
CA MET A 603 3.36 -10.99 -1.40
C MET A 603 2.31 -11.33 -2.46
N GLU A 604 1.19 -10.59 -2.51
CA GLU A 604 0.11 -10.77 -3.49
C GLU A 604 0.66 -10.74 -4.92
N ARG A 605 1.49 -9.74 -5.23
CA ARG A 605 2.08 -9.56 -6.55
C ARG A 605 3.10 -10.67 -6.88
N ARG A 606 3.91 -11.12 -5.92
CA ARG A 606 4.83 -12.28 -6.09
C ARG A 606 4.07 -13.56 -6.37
N GLN A 607 2.99 -13.79 -5.61
CA GLN A 607 2.18 -14.99 -5.74
C GLN A 607 1.53 -15.05 -7.12
N TRP A 608 0.94 -13.94 -7.59
CA TRP A 608 0.42 -13.84 -8.95
C TRP A 608 1.49 -14.10 -10.02
N GLN A 609 2.69 -13.51 -9.89
CA GLN A 609 3.77 -13.75 -10.87
C GLN A 609 4.20 -15.22 -10.93
N LYS A 610 4.25 -15.91 -9.78
CA LYS A 610 4.55 -17.35 -9.72
C LYS A 610 3.46 -18.19 -10.38
N GLU A 611 2.20 -17.79 -10.26
CA GLU A 611 1.08 -18.47 -10.93
C GLU A 611 1.13 -18.24 -12.44
N GLU A 612 1.41 -17.01 -12.87
CA GLU A 612 1.48 -16.66 -14.29
C GLU A 612 2.68 -17.32 -15.00
N SER A 613 3.81 -17.50 -14.32
CA SER A 613 4.97 -18.19 -14.89
C SER A 613 4.68 -19.65 -15.27
N ALA A 614 3.65 -20.27 -14.68
CA ALA A 614 3.17 -21.59 -15.08
C ALA A 614 2.41 -21.59 -16.43
N PHE A 615 1.77 -20.47 -16.79
CA PHE A 615 1.04 -20.30 -18.05
C PHE A 615 1.94 -19.83 -19.19
N THR A 616 2.96 -19.02 -18.90
CA THR A 616 3.98 -18.67 -19.88
C THR A 616 4.93 -19.86 -20.07
N GLY A 617 4.67 -20.73 -21.04
CA GLY A 617 5.50 -21.91 -21.33
C GLY A 617 7.01 -21.63 -21.22
N LYS A 618 7.76 -22.59 -20.66
CA LYS A 618 9.18 -22.51 -20.21
C LYS A 618 10.23 -22.02 -21.23
N GLY A 619 9.86 -21.54 -22.41
CA GLY A 619 10.76 -21.30 -23.54
C GLY A 619 11.25 -19.86 -23.76
N VAL A 620 10.45 -18.82 -23.49
CA VAL A 620 10.77 -17.46 -24.00
C VAL A 620 10.72 -16.37 -22.91
N ILE A 621 9.66 -16.32 -22.10
CA ILE A 621 9.53 -15.30 -21.02
C ILE A 621 10.22 -15.76 -19.72
N GLY A 622 10.26 -17.06 -19.44
CA GLY A 622 10.94 -17.62 -18.26
C GLY A 622 12.44 -17.33 -18.20
N ARG A 623 13.09 -17.02 -19.34
CA ARG A 623 14.51 -16.63 -19.40
C ARG A 623 14.75 -15.16 -19.04
N TRP A 624 13.69 -14.34 -18.97
CA TRP A 624 13.71 -12.92 -18.63
C TRP A 624 13.20 -12.64 -17.21
N THR A 625 12.27 -13.45 -16.68
CA THR A 625 11.95 -13.40 -15.24
C THR A 625 13.19 -13.64 -14.37
N ASP A 626 14.15 -14.44 -14.85
CA ASP A 626 15.43 -14.69 -14.15
C ASP A 626 16.53 -13.64 -14.47
N LYS A 627 16.27 -12.67 -15.36
CA LYS A 627 17.26 -11.67 -15.80
C LYS A 627 16.84 -10.21 -15.58
N VAL A 628 15.62 -9.96 -15.12
CA VAL A 628 15.08 -8.63 -14.73
C VAL A 628 14.59 -8.65 -13.27
N GLU A 629 15.18 -9.52 -12.44
CA GLU A 629 15.07 -9.45 -10.98
C GLU A 629 16.37 -8.94 -10.34
#